data_AF-A0AAP0GI09-F1
#
_entry.id   AF-A0AAP0GI09-F1
#
_cell.length_a   1.000
_cell.length_b   1.000
_cell.length_c   1.000
_cell.angle_alpha   90.00
_cell.angle_beta   90.00
_cell.angle_gamma   90.00
#
_symmetry.space_group_name_H-M   'P 1'
#
loop_
_entity.id
_entity.type
_entity.pdbx_description
1 polymer ?
#
loop_
_entity_poly.entity_id
_entity_poly.type
_entity_poly.pdbx_seq_one_letter_code
_entity_poly.pdbx_strand_id
1 'polypeptide(L)'
;MTMELGPRKPMLLVMYVVVICVLTASAKKVPVQNIGPIFMFGDSTLDVGTNNHINNCTAWANHPYYGIDNPETEATRRFSNGVNTADNIGFKDVTSACCADKTPQG
;
A
#
# COMPACT_ATOMS: atom_id res chain seq x y z
N MET A 1 33.60 -40.25 -0.47
CA MET A 1 33.62 -39.77 -1.86
C MET A 1 33.74 -38.26 -1.85
N THR A 2 34.96 -37.76 -1.75
CA THR A 2 35.26 -36.33 -1.87
C THR A 2 35.30 -36.00 -3.35
N MET A 3 34.37 -35.16 -3.80
CA MET A 3 34.36 -34.71 -5.19
C MET A 3 35.48 -33.69 -5.38
N GLU A 4 36.63 -34.14 -5.88
CA GLU A 4 37.72 -33.28 -6.35
C GLU A 4 37.20 -32.40 -7.50
N LEU A 5 36.94 -31.14 -7.16
CA LEU A 5 36.43 -30.14 -8.07
C LEU A 5 37.62 -29.61 -8.90
N GLY A 6 37.94 -30.28 -10.00
CA GLY A 6 39.01 -29.84 -10.90
C GLY A 6 38.87 -28.37 -11.32
N PRO A 7 39.98 -27.68 -11.66
CA PRO A 7 40.10 -26.21 -11.70
C PRO A 7 39.11 -25.50 -12.64
N ARG A 8 38.48 -26.23 -13.56
CA ARG A 8 37.47 -25.71 -14.50
C ARG A 8 36.08 -25.51 -13.87
N LYS A 9 35.71 -26.30 -12.87
CA LYS A 9 34.39 -26.26 -12.21
C LYS A 9 34.18 -25.00 -11.33
N PRO A 10 35.14 -24.56 -10.49
CA PRO A 10 34.99 -23.30 -9.76
C PRO A 10 35.01 -22.09 -10.69
N MET A 11 35.77 -22.14 -11.80
CA MET A 11 35.81 -21.06 -12.78
C MET A 11 34.46 -20.89 -13.51
N LEU A 12 33.80 -21.99 -13.88
CA LEU A 12 32.45 -21.99 -14.46
C LEU A 12 31.40 -21.45 -13.49
N LEU A 13 31.49 -21.81 -12.21
CA LEU A 13 30.61 -21.29 -11.17
C LEU A 13 30.78 -19.77 -11.01
N VAL A 14 32.02 -19.29 -10.95
CA VAL A 14 32.33 -17.86 -10.85
C VAL A 14 31.79 -17.10 -12.06
N MET A 15 31.97 -17.64 -13.27
CA MET A 15 31.41 -17.02 -14.47
C MET A 15 29.88 -16.98 -14.47
N TYR A 16 29.23 -18.04 -14.01
CA TYR A 16 27.78 -18.07 -13.87
C TYR A 16 27.27 -17.04 -12.85
N VAL A 17 27.94 -16.91 -11.70
CA VAL A 17 27.61 -15.90 -10.68
C VAL A 17 27.81 -14.48 -11.23
N VAL A 18 28.91 -14.22 -11.94
CA VAL A 18 29.17 -12.91 -12.57
C VAL A 18 28.08 -12.56 -13.57
N VAL A 19 27.67 -13.52 -14.42
CA VAL A 19 26.58 -13.30 -15.38
C VAL A 19 25.27 -12.99 -14.66
N ILE A 20 24.91 -13.71 -13.59
CA ILE A 20 23.72 -13.41 -12.78
C ILE A 20 23.81 -12.02 -12.14
N CYS A 21 24.97 -11.64 -11.59
CA CYS A 21 25.18 -10.32 -11.00
C CYS A 21 25.00 -9.19 -12.04
N VAL A 22 25.53 -9.37 -13.25
CA VAL A 22 25.37 -8.39 -14.34
C VAL A 22 23.90 -8.28 -14.78
N LEU A 23 23.19 -9.42 -14.87
CA LEU A 23 21.78 -9.44 -15.24
C LEU A 23 20.88 -8.77 -14.19
N THR A 24 21.19 -8.94 -12.90
CA THR A 24 20.41 -8.39 -11.78
C THR A 24 20.71 -6.92 -11.47
N ALA A 25 21.92 -6.43 -11.77
CA ALA A 25 22.31 -5.04 -11.57
C ALA A 25 21.56 -4.04 -12.47
N SER A 26 20.91 -4.51 -13.54
CA SER A 26 20.17 -3.67 -14.51
C SER A 26 18.68 -3.50 -14.18
N ALA A 27 18.23 -3.94 -13.00
CA ALA A 27 16.84 -3.74 -12.57
C ALA A 27 16.55 -2.23 -12.39
N LYS A 28 16.00 -1.60 -13.43
CA LYS A 28 15.53 -0.22 -13.36
C LYS A 28 14.36 -0.15 -12.38
N LYS A 29 14.48 0.66 -11.32
CA LYS A 29 13.31 1.09 -10.55
C LYS A 29 12.39 1.84 -11.49
N VAL A 30 11.20 1.30 -11.76
CA VAL A 30 10.14 2.05 -12.43
C VAL A 30 9.81 3.22 -11.51
N PRO A 31 9.99 4.49 -11.95
CA PRO A 31 9.61 5.62 -11.14
C PRO A 31 8.11 5.50 -10.89
N VAL A 32 7.72 5.59 -9.62
CA VAL A 32 6.32 5.77 -9.26
C VAL A 32 5.87 7.02 -10.01
N GLN A 33 4.90 6.86 -10.92
CA GLN A 33 4.30 8.02 -11.56
C GLN A 33 3.60 8.83 -10.46
N ASN A 34 4.01 10.09 -10.32
CA ASN A 34 3.29 11.03 -9.47
C ASN A 34 1.99 11.39 -10.21
N ILE A 35 0.93 10.66 -9.90
CA ILE A 35 -0.40 10.94 -10.43
C ILE A 35 -0.84 12.27 -9.79
N GLY A 36 -1.38 13.18 -10.59
CA GLY A 36 -1.95 14.44 -10.10
C GLY A 36 -3.11 14.20 -9.11
N PRO A 37 -3.65 15.26 -8.51
CA PRO A 37 -4.79 15.13 -7.61
C PRO A 37 -5.98 14.45 -8.31
N ILE A 38 -6.60 13.49 -7.62
CA ILE A 38 -7.77 12.76 -8.12
C ILE A 38 -9.02 13.31 -7.40
N PHE A 39 -10.01 13.73 -8.18
CA PHE A 39 -11.31 14.13 -7.67
C PHE A 39 -12.30 12.99 -7.91
N MET A 40 -12.81 12.41 -6.83
CA MET A 40 -13.77 11.31 -6.88
C MET A 40 -15.12 11.80 -6.40
N PHE A 41 -16.17 11.52 -7.17
CA PHE A 41 -17.55 11.85 -6.82
C PHE A 41 -18.32 10.55 -6.64
N GLY A 42 -19.11 10.46 -5.58
CA GLY A 42 -19.87 9.25 -5.27
C GLY A 42 -20.69 9.38 -4.01
N ASP A 43 -20.93 8.23 -3.39
CA ASP A 43 -21.68 8.07 -2.16
C ASP A 43 -20.75 7.60 -1.01
N SER A 44 -21.34 6.93 -0.02
CA SER A 44 -20.64 6.35 1.12
C SER A 44 -19.47 5.42 0.74
N THR A 45 -19.51 4.80 -0.44
CA THR A 45 -18.46 3.86 -0.90
C THR A 45 -17.14 4.54 -1.27
N LEU A 46 -17.19 5.84 -1.61
CA LEU A 46 -16.02 6.64 -1.98
C LEU A 46 -15.71 7.73 -0.93
N ASP A 47 -16.51 7.85 0.12
CA ASP A 47 -16.28 8.82 1.19
C ASP A 47 -15.15 8.37 2.13
N VAL A 48 -14.07 9.17 2.16
CA VAL A 48 -12.88 8.98 3.01
C VAL A 48 -12.93 9.82 4.30
N GLY A 49 -14.12 10.28 4.69
CA GLY A 49 -14.32 11.17 5.85
C GLY A 49 -14.58 12.64 5.47
N THR A 50 -14.98 12.89 4.23
CA THR A 50 -15.36 14.23 3.73
C THR A 50 -16.56 14.76 4.51
N ASN A 51 -17.53 13.90 4.81
CA ASN A 51 -18.75 14.26 5.53
C ASN A 51 -18.48 14.80 6.95
N ASN A 52 -17.35 14.46 7.57
CA ASN A 52 -16.94 15.00 8.87
C ASN A 52 -16.68 16.53 8.85
N HIS A 53 -16.50 17.10 7.66
CA HIS A 53 -16.20 18.53 7.47
C HIS A 53 -17.43 19.34 7.02
N ILE A 54 -18.59 18.69 6.89
CA ILE A 54 -19.84 19.34 6.48
C ILE A 54 -20.68 19.62 7.73
N ASN A 55 -20.94 20.90 7.99
CA ASN A 55 -21.76 21.34 9.12
C ASN A 55 -23.17 20.73 9.05
N ASN A 56 -23.67 20.24 10.19
CA ASN A 56 -24.98 19.59 10.33
C ASN A 56 -25.17 18.33 9.45
N CYS A 57 -24.09 17.70 9.00
CA CYS A 57 -24.19 16.42 8.29
C CYS A 57 -24.46 15.27 9.27
N THR A 58 -25.56 14.53 9.05
CA THR A 58 -25.90 13.33 9.82
C THR A 58 -25.34 12.05 9.22
N ALA A 59 -24.88 12.10 7.96
CA ALA A 59 -24.33 10.97 7.23
C ALA A 59 -22.79 10.99 7.29
N TRP A 60 -22.22 10.84 8.48
CA TRP A 60 -20.77 10.80 8.70
C TRP A 60 -20.41 9.44 9.30
N ALA A 61 -19.28 8.86 8.90
CA ALA A 61 -18.99 7.45 9.22
C ALA A 61 -18.15 7.26 10.49
N ASN A 62 -18.42 8.07 11.52
CA ASN A 62 -17.77 7.94 12.84
C ASN A 62 -18.77 7.39 13.86
N HIS A 63 -19.21 6.16 13.61
CA HIS A 63 -20.14 5.43 14.47
C HIS A 63 -19.47 4.15 14.99
N PRO A 64 -19.89 3.61 16.14
CA PRO A 64 -19.23 2.47 16.79
C PRO A 64 -19.13 1.19 15.94
N TYR A 65 -19.99 1.04 14.92
CA TYR A 65 -19.98 -0.13 14.04
C TYR A 65 -18.95 -0.03 12.91
N TYR A 66 -18.47 1.17 12.58
CA TYR A 66 -17.45 1.38 11.56
C TYR A 66 -16.07 1.22 12.17
N GLY A 67 -15.15 0.60 11.44
CA GLY A 67 -13.79 0.33 11.94
C GLY A 67 -13.69 -0.71 13.06
N ILE A 68 -14.74 -1.49 13.33
CA ILE A 68 -14.75 -2.48 14.43
C ILE A 68 -13.68 -3.56 14.29
N ASP A 69 -13.33 -3.93 13.05
CA ASP A 69 -12.28 -4.92 12.77
C ASP A 69 -10.87 -4.31 12.76
N ASN A 70 -10.75 -2.99 12.97
CA ASN A 70 -9.46 -2.31 13.03
C ASN A 70 -8.77 -2.63 14.38
N PRO A 71 -7.42 -2.70 14.46
CA PRO A 71 -6.73 -3.07 15.70
C PRO A 71 -7.02 -2.18 16.90
N GLU A 72 -7.45 -0.94 16.66
CA GLU A 72 -7.85 0.03 17.70
C GLU A 72 -9.37 0.04 17.94
N THR A 73 -10.16 -0.66 17.12
CA THR A 73 -11.64 -0.69 17.19
C THR A 73 -12.23 0.73 17.15
N GLU A 74 -11.55 1.63 16.46
CA GLU A 74 -11.95 3.02 16.27
C GLU A 74 -12.53 3.21 14.88
N ALA A 75 -13.52 4.09 14.78
CA ALA A 75 -14.15 4.38 13.51
C ALA A 75 -13.18 5.11 12.57
N THR A 76 -12.94 4.51 11.41
CA THR A 76 -12.00 4.98 10.38
C THR A 76 -12.56 6.15 9.57
N ARG A 77 -13.76 6.65 9.89
CA ARG A 77 -14.48 7.65 9.08
C ARG A 77 -14.81 7.18 7.65
N ARG A 78 -14.70 5.88 7.36
CA ARG A 78 -15.29 5.25 6.17
C ARG A 78 -16.54 4.49 6.57
N PHE A 79 -17.49 4.37 5.65
CA PHE A 79 -18.70 3.54 5.82
C PHE A 79 -18.38 2.04 5.68
N SER A 80 -17.34 1.57 6.37
CA SER A 80 -16.84 0.19 6.34
C SER A 80 -16.03 -0.12 7.61
N ASN A 81 -15.48 -1.33 7.68
CA ASN A 81 -14.57 -1.75 8.76
C ASN A 81 -13.10 -1.38 8.49
N GLY A 82 -12.82 -0.54 7.49
CA GLY A 82 -11.45 -0.22 7.09
C GLY A 82 -11.38 0.76 5.92
N VAL A 83 -10.43 0.51 5.01
CA VAL A 83 -10.26 1.32 3.79
C VAL A 83 -11.37 1.05 2.77
N ASN A 84 -11.71 2.04 1.96
CA ASN A 84 -12.71 1.91 0.90
C ASN A 84 -12.06 1.87 -0.50
N THR A 85 -12.87 1.89 -1.56
CA THR A 85 -12.36 1.84 -2.93
C THR A 85 -11.55 3.10 -3.30
N ALA A 86 -11.92 4.28 -2.78
CA ALA A 86 -11.17 5.51 -3.02
C ALA A 86 -9.77 5.45 -2.41
N ASP A 87 -9.64 4.91 -1.20
CA ASP A 87 -8.35 4.66 -0.56
C ASP A 87 -7.48 3.71 -1.41
N ASN A 88 -8.06 2.63 -1.93
CA ASN A 88 -7.33 1.68 -2.78
C ASN A 88 -6.85 2.27 -4.11
N ILE A 89 -7.49 3.33 -4.60
CA ILE A 89 -7.09 4.05 -5.81
C ILE A 89 -6.04 5.11 -5.48
N GLY A 90 -6.18 5.80 -4.35
CA GLY A 90 -5.30 6.89 -3.93
C GLY A 90 -3.98 6.43 -3.31
N PHE A 91 -3.96 5.25 -2.69
CA PHE A 91 -2.79 4.69 -2.01
C PHE A 91 -2.19 3.51 -2.77
N LYS A 92 -0.88 3.32 -2.62
CA LYS A 92 -0.15 2.24 -3.30
C LYS A 92 -0.45 0.86 -2.70
N ASP A 93 -0.82 0.84 -1.43
CA ASP A 93 -1.14 -0.36 -0.68
C ASP A 93 -2.08 -0.01 0.49
N VAL A 94 -2.83 -1.01 0.95
CA VAL A 94 -3.80 -0.87 2.05
C VAL A 94 -3.11 -0.39 3.34
N THR A 95 -1.85 -0.80 3.56
CA THR A 95 -1.08 -0.37 4.74
C THR A 95 -0.86 1.14 4.76
N SER A 96 -0.47 1.75 3.64
CA SER A 96 -0.27 3.21 3.60
C SER A 96 -1.59 3.98 3.77
N ALA A 97 -2.70 3.43 3.27
CA ALA A 97 -4.03 3.96 3.53
C ALA A 97 -4.40 3.90 5.02
N CYS A 98 -4.22 2.75 5.68
CA CYS A 98 -4.46 2.60 7.12
C CYS A 98 -3.55 3.51 7.95
N CYS A 99 -2.28 3.69 7.57
CA CYS A 99 -1.37 4.60 8.26
C CYS A 99 -1.79 6.07 8.12
N ALA A 100 -2.31 6.47 6.97
CA ALA A 100 -2.82 7.82 6.76
C ALA A 100 -4.05 8.11 7.62
N ASP A 101 -4.91 7.12 7.83
CA ASP A 101 -6.11 7.25 8.66
C ASP A 101 -5.80 7.60 10.13
N LYS A 102 -4.71 7.05 10.67
CA LYS A 102 -4.28 7.29 12.07
C LYS A 102 -3.68 8.66 12.33
N THR A 103 -3.53 9.51 11.30
CA THR A 103 -3.03 10.87 11.52
C THR A 103 -4.13 11.72 12.15
N PRO A 104 -3.84 12.51 13.21
CA PRO A 104 -4.81 13.44 13.77
C PRO A 104 -5.25 14.43 12.70
N GLN A 105 -6.47 14.26 12.21
CA GLN A 105 -7.12 15.23 11.34
C GLN A 105 -7.74 16.26 12.27
N GLY A 106 -7.10 17.44 12.29
CA GLY A 106 -7.37 18.54 13.23
C GLY A 106 -8.80 19.07 13.22
#